data_AF-A0A9P3UBU4-F1
#
_entry.id   AF-A0A9P3UBU4-F1
#
_cell.length_a   1.000
_cell.length_b   1.000
_cell.length_c   1.000
_cell.angle_alpha   90.00
_cell.angle_beta   90.00
_cell.angle_gamma   90.00
#
_symmetry.space_group_name_H-M   'P 1'
#
loop_
_entity.id
_entity.type
_entity.pdbx_description
1 polymer ?
#
loop_
_entity_poly.entity_id
_entity_poly.type
_entity_poly.pdbx_seq_one_letter_code
_entity_poly.pdbx_strand_id
1 'polypeptide(L)'
;MHNLLCNRAAARVACGNPMGALEDADAAAVLKPGWSSAVIRRAEALAALGRGREALEAYHRLADTDAEFRRSKQYLRKVKELERATEAAA
;
A
#
# COMPACT_ATOMS: atom_id res chain seq x y z
N MET A 1 -12.33 -13.54 -5.45
CA MET A 1 -12.43 -12.99 -4.08
C MET A 1 -11.35 -11.92 -3.80
N HIS A 2 -10.06 -12.18 -4.01
CA HIS A 2 -8.98 -11.20 -3.79
C HIS A 2 -9.15 -9.87 -4.56
N ASN A 3 -9.62 -9.89 -5.82
CA ASN A 3 -9.92 -8.67 -6.60
C ASN A 3 -10.99 -7.79 -5.95
N LEU A 4 -12.05 -8.40 -5.40
CA LEU A 4 -13.12 -7.65 -4.72
C LEU A 4 -12.59 -6.97 -3.47
N LEU A 5 -11.77 -7.66 -2.68
CA LEU A 5 -11.16 -7.10 -1.48
C LEU A 5 -10.23 -5.91 -1.82
N CYS A 6 -9.41 -6.02 -2.87
CA CYS A 6 -8.57 -4.90 -3.31
C CYS A 6 -9.38 -3.69 -3.80
N ASN A 7 -10.48 -3.92 -4.51
CA ASN A 7 -11.37 -2.84 -4.94
C ASN A 7 -12.08 -2.19 -3.75
N ARG A 8 -12.52 -3.00 -2.78
CA ARG A 8 -13.14 -2.52 -1.54
C ARG A 8 -12.15 -1.77 -0.67
N ALA A 9 -10.90 -2.22 -0.57
CA ALA A 9 -9.83 -1.52 0.13
C ALA A 9 -9.62 -0.12 -0.45
N ALA A 10 -9.53 0.00 -1.79
CA ALA A 10 -9.40 1.30 -2.45
C ALA A 10 -10.57 2.24 -2.14
N ALA A 11 -11.81 1.71 -2.21
CA ALA A 11 -13.00 2.48 -1.88
C ALA A 11 -13.01 2.92 -0.41
N ARG A 12 -12.58 2.04 0.51
CA ARG A 12 -12.52 2.34 1.94
C ARG A 12 -11.51 3.44 2.28
N VAL A 13 -10.34 3.45 1.63
CA VAL A 13 -9.39 4.57 1.75
C VAL A 13 -10.06 5.88 1.30
N ALA A 14 -10.72 5.87 0.14
CA ALA A 14 -11.41 7.05 -0.39
C ALA A 14 -12.56 7.54 0.51
N CYS A 15 -13.24 6.61 1.20
CA CYS A 15 -14.31 6.92 2.15
C CYS A 15 -13.81 7.29 3.56
N GLY A 16 -12.50 7.44 3.78
CA GLY A 16 -11.94 7.80 5.09
C GLY A 16 -11.96 6.67 6.12
N ASN A 17 -12.07 5.41 5.68
CA ASN A 17 -11.91 4.22 6.53
C ASN A 17 -10.63 3.44 6.17
N PRO A 18 -9.44 3.98 6.47
CA PRO A 18 -8.19 3.31 6.12
C PRO A 18 -7.91 2.06 6.96
N MET A 19 -8.49 1.93 8.17
CA MET A 19 -8.42 0.68 8.96
C MET A 19 -9.11 -0.48 8.24
N GLY A 20 -10.35 -0.29 7.79
CA GLY A 20 -11.05 -1.31 7.03
C GLY A 20 -10.40 -1.58 5.67
N ALA A 21 -9.70 -0.61 5.09
CA ALA A 21 -8.91 -0.84 3.88
C ALA A 21 -7.70 -1.74 4.16
N LEU A 22 -7.05 -1.56 5.31
CA LEU A 22 -5.92 -2.39 5.74
C LEU A 22 -6.36 -3.85 5.93
N GLU A 23 -7.47 -4.08 6.63
CA GLU A 23 -8.06 -5.42 6.81
C GLU A 23 -8.35 -6.11 5.47
N ASP A 24 -8.92 -5.39 4.51
CA ASP A 24 -9.20 -5.91 3.18
C ASP A 24 -7.94 -6.24 2.40
N ALA A 25 -6.91 -5.39 2.50
CA ALA A 25 -5.64 -5.61 1.84
C ALA A 25 -4.90 -6.82 2.42
N ASP A 26 -4.90 -6.98 3.74
CA ASP A 26 -4.31 -8.13 4.43
C ASP A 26 -5.07 -9.42 4.08
N ALA A 27 -6.41 -9.39 4.07
CA ALA A 27 -7.22 -10.52 3.63
C ALA A 27 -6.96 -10.88 2.15
N ALA A 28 -6.77 -9.88 1.28
CA ALA A 28 -6.40 -10.11 -0.12
C ALA A 28 -5.01 -10.77 -0.25
N ALA A 29 -4.06 -10.37 0.60
CA ALA A 29 -2.72 -10.95 0.63
C ALA A 29 -2.71 -12.40 1.14
N VAL A 30 -3.57 -12.74 2.11
CA VAL A 30 -3.76 -14.14 2.56
C VAL A 30 -4.32 -15.02 1.42
N LEU A 31 -5.29 -14.50 0.66
CA LEU A 31 -5.89 -15.24 -0.45
C LEU A 31 -4.96 -15.42 -1.65
N LYS A 32 -4.05 -14.47 -1.86
CA LYS A 32 -3.05 -14.55 -2.93
C LYS A 32 -1.71 -13.98 -2.44
N PRO A 33 -0.88 -14.83 -1.81
CA PRO A 33 0.46 -14.43 -1.40
C PRO A 33 1.29 -13.93 -2.59
N GLY A 34 2.08 -12.88 -2.39
CA GLY A 34 2.90 -12.29 -3.45
C GLY A 34 2.13 -11.45 -4.48
N TRP A 35 0.84 -11.19 -4.27
CA TRP A 35 0.08 -10.34 -5.18
C TRP A 35 0.39 -8.86 -4.97
N SER A 36 1.09 -8.25 -5.93
CA SER A 36 1.53 -6.85 -5.90
C SER A 36 0.40 -5.87 -5.56
N SER A 37 -0.80 -6.06 -6.10
CA SER A 37 -1.93 -5.16 -5.84
C SER A 37 -2.37 -5.17 -4.36
N ALA A 38 -2.34 -6.31 -3.68
CA ALA A 38 -2.67 -6.37 -2.26
C ALA A 38 -1.65 -5.59 -1.41
N VAL A 39 -0.35 -5.73 -1.74
CA VAL A 39 0.74 -5.01 -1.08
C VAL A 39 0.61 -3.50 -1.31
N ILE A 40 0.28 -3.07 -2.53
CA ILE A 40 0.03 -1.66 -2.86
C ILE A 40 -1.14 -1.12 -2.04
N ARG A 41 -2.27 -1.83 -1.97
CA ARG A 41 -3.44 -1.39 -1.17
C ARG A 41 -3.12 -1.32 0.32
N ARG A 42 -2.33 -2.26 0.82
CA ARG A 42 -1.85 -2.25 2.21
C ARG A 42 -1.02 -1.00 2.50
N ALA A 43 -0.09 -0.67 1.61
CA ALA A 43 0.76 0.51 1.76
C ALA A 43 -0.03 1.82 1.67
N GLU A 44 -1.02 1.90 0.78
CA GLU A 44 -1.94 3.05 0.70
C GLU A 44 -2.78 3.22 1.97
N ALA A 45 -3.30 2.13 2.54
CA ALA A 45 -4.04 2.14 3.79
C ALA A 45 -3.16 2.59 4.97
N LEU A 46 -1.94 2.07 5.07
CA LEU A 46 -0.97 2.48 6.10
C LEU A 46 -0.59 3.96 5.98
N ALA A 47 -0.38 4.45 4.76
CA ALA A 47 -0.12 5.86 4.51
C ALA A 47 -1.28 6.74 4.99
N ALA A 48 -2.53 6.35 4.70
CA ALA A 48 -3.72 7.06 5.16
C ALA A 48 -3.93 7.00 6.68
N LEU A 49 -3.32 6.03 7.38
CA LEU A 49 -3.27 5.94 8.84
C LEU A 49 -2.14 6.77 9.47
N GLY A 50 -1.35 7.51 8.67
CA GLY A 50 -0.15 8.20 9.16
C GLY A 50 1.03 7.28 9.46
N ARG A 51 0.92 5.97 9.17
CA ARG A 51 1.97 4.96 9.36
C ARG A 51 2.91 4.93 8.15
N GLY A 52 3.47 6.09 7.80
CA GLY A 52 4.25 6.28 6.58
C GLY A 52 5.48 5.38 6.48
N ARG A 53 6.16 5.11 7.59
CA ARG A 53 7.33 4.22 7.63
C ARG A 53 6.99 2.79 7.22
N GLU A 54 5.88 2.26 7.73
CA GLU A 54 5.43 0.91 7.37
C GLU A 54 4.90 0.82 5.94
N ALA A 55 4.32 1.91 5.43
CA ALA A 55 3.93 2.03 4.03
C ALA A 55 5.16 1.96 3.11
N LEU A 56 6.23 2.70 3.44
CA LEU A 56 7.51 2.65 2.72
C LEU A 56 8.11 1.25 2.71
N GLU A 57 8.19 0.59 3.87
CA GLU A 57 8.70 -0.77 3.98
C GLU A 57 7.91 -1.78 3.12
N ALA A 58 6.58 -1.62 3.02
CA ALA A 58 5.76 -2.46 2.15
C ALA A 58 6.06 -2.21 0.67
N TYR A 59 6.20 -0.94 0.26
CA TYR A 59 6.55 -0.59 -1.12
C TYR A 59 7.96 -1.06 -1.52
N HIS A 60 8.95 -0.91 -0.63
CA HIS A 60 10.31 -1.38 -0.90
C HIS A 60 10.38 -2.90 -1.03
N ARG A 61 9.73 -3.66 -0.14
CA ARG A 61 9.66 -5.12 -0.27
C ARG A 61 9.06 -5.57 -1.59
N LEU A 62 8.00 -4.89 -2.04
CA LEU A 62 7.43 -5.18 -3.35
C LEU A 62 8.42 -4.87 -4.48
N ALA A 63 9.07 -3.72 -4.44
CA ALA A 63 10.06 -3.29 -5.42
C ALA A 63 11.32 -4.18 -5.44
N ASP A 64 11.65 -4.85 -4.34
CA ASP A 64 12.74 -5.83 -4.27
C ASP A 64 12.43 -7.12 -5.00
N THR A 65 11.15 -7.52 -5.01
CA THR A 65 10.68 -8.69 -5.75
C THR A 65 10.33 -8.39 -7.21
N ASP A 66 9.96 -7.15 -7.52
CA ASP A 66 9.49 -6.74 -8.83
C ASP A 66 10.26 -5.50 -9.33
N ALA A 67 11.24 -5.76 -10.20
CA ALA A 67 12.09 -4.73 -10.78
C ALA A 67 11.34 -3.78 -11.74
N GLU A 68 10.23 -4.22 -12.32
CA GLU A 68 9.37 -3.37 -13.15
C GLU A 68 8.60 -2.40 -12.26
N PHE A 69 8.03 -2.90 -11.15
CA PHE A 69 7.37 -2.06 -10.16
C PHE A 69 8.33 -1.02 -9.56
N ARG A 70 9.58 -1.39 -9.26
CA ARG A 70 10.62 -0.46 -8.79
C ARG A 70 10.86 0.71 -9.75
N ARG A 71 10.72 0.47 -11.06
CA ARG A 71 10.89 1.49 -12.11
C ARG A 71 9.59 2.21 -12.45
N SER A 72 8.47 1.78 -11.89
CA SER A 72 7.18 2.40 -12.14
C SER A 72 7.14 3.82 -11.60
N LYS A 73 6.67 4.75 -12.43
CA LYS A 73 6.46 6.16 -12.05
C LYS A 73 5.54 6.29 -10.84
N GLN A 74 4.55 5.40 -10.71
CA GLN A 74 3.61 5.40 -9.58
C GLN A 74 4.33 5.09 -8.26
N TYR A 75 5.17 4.05 -8.25
CA TYR A 75 5.98 3.69 -7.09
C TYR A 75 6.93 4.82 -6.69
N LEU A 76 7.71 5.34 -7.64
CA LEU A 76 8.68 6.41 -7.37
C LEU A 76 8.03 7.67 -6.82
N ARG A 77 6.87 8.05 -7.39
CA ARG A 77 6.09 9.18 -6.89
C ARG A 77 5.62 8.93 -5.45
N LYS A 78 5.07 7.74 -5.18
CA LYS A 78 4.47 7.44 -3.88
C LYS A 78 5.51 7.31 -2.76
N VAL A 79 6.65 6.69 -3.04
CA VAL A 79 7.78 6.61 -2.11
C VAL A 79 8.28 8.01 -1.76
N LYS A 80 8.51 8.86 -2.76
CA LYS A 80 8.96 10.25 -2.52
C LYS A 80 7.95 11.08 -1.71
N GLU A 81 6.65 10.90 -1.96
CA GLU A 81 5.59 11.54 -1.16
C GLU A 81 5.62 11.06 0.29
N LEU A 82 5.80 9.75 0.50
CA LEU A 82 5.84 9.15 1.84
C LEU A 82 7.10 9.51 2.61
N GLU A 83 8.28 9.49 1.98
CA GLU A 83 9.55 9.91 2.61
C GLU A 83 9.43 11.33 3.17
N ARG A 84 8.93 12.27 2.36
CA ARG A 84 8.68 13.65 2.79
C ARG A 84 7.66 13.73 3.92
N ALA A 85 6.59 12.95 3.85
CA ALA A 85 5.57 12.94 4.90
C ALA A 85 6.10 12.34 6.21
N THR A 86 6.98 11.34 6.13
CA THR A 86 7.63 10.76 7.31
C THR A 86 8.70 11.65 7.91
N GLU A 87 9.48 12.36 7.07
CA GLU A 87 10.47 13.35 7.52
C GLU A 87 9.79 14.56 8.18
N ALA A 88 8.67 15.02 7.64
CA ALA A 88 7.91 16.14 8.21
C ALA A 88 7.17 15.78 9.52
N ALA A 89 7.01 14.48 9.81
CA ALA A 89 6.37 13.99 11.02
C ALA A 89 7.37 13.61 12.13
N ALA A 90 8.68 13.75 11.89
CA ALA A 90 9.77 13.51 12.84
C ALA A 90 10.26 14.83 13.45
#